data_AF-A0A3N4KIY7-F1
#
_entry.id   AF-A0A3N4KIY7-F1
#
_cell.length_a   1.000
_cell.length_b   1.000
_cell.length_c   1.000
_cell.angle_alpha   90.00
_cell.angle_beta   90.00
_cell.angle_gamma   90.00
#
_symmetry.space_group_name_H-M   'P 1'
#
loop_
_entity.id
_entity.type
_entity.pdbx_description
1 polymer ?
#
loop_
_entity_poly.entity_id
_entity_poly.type
_entity_poly.pdbx_seq_one_letter_code
_entity_poly.pdbx_strand_id
1 'polypeptide(L)' 'LVTDKSTKTPKMNCKNWECGVLFPVVAKDGGRTLSGTSPPESKRKVAEGMEVFGGTIPVPMKVPAESMEDKRPWFFRELR' A
#
# COMPACT_ATOMS: atom_id res chain seq x y z
N LEU A 1 -15.62 5.88 -15.04
CA LEU A 1 -15.38 6.99 -14.09
C LEU A 1 -16.54 7.97 -14.26
N VAL A 2 -17.29 8.26 -13.20
CA VAL A 2 -18.39 9.24 -13.29
C VAL A 2 -17.77 10.62 -13.16
N THR A 3 -18.09 11.54 -14.05
CA THR A 3 -17.63 12.93 -13.98
C THR A 3 -18.71 13.77 -13.30
N ASP A 4 -18.31 14.64 -12.39
CA ASP A 4 -19.22 15.61 -11.79
C ASP A 4 -19.68 16.64 -12.83
N LYS A 5 -20.99 16.89 -12.91
CA LYS A 5 -21.57 17.67 -14.01
C LYS A 5 -21.27 19.16 -13.91
N SER A 6 -21.10 19.72 -12.70
CA SER A 6 -20.84 21.14 -12.50
C SER A 6 -19.35 21.45 -12.58
N THR A 7 -18.52 20.67 -11.88
CA THR A 7 -17.07 20.91 -11.79
C THR A 7 -16.27 20.29 -12.93
N LYS A 8 -16.86 19.35 -13.69
CA LYS A 8 -16.20 18.58 -14.76
C LYS A 8 -14.99 17.75 -14.28
N THR A 9 -14.87 17.51 -12.97
CA THR A 9 -13.81 16.69 -12.40
C THR A 9 -14.28 15.24 -12.18
N PRO A 10 -13.35 14.27 -12.02
CA PRO A 10 -13.70 12.93 -11.57
C PRO A 10 -14.49 12.94 -10.25
N LYS A 11 -15.62 12.22 -10.23
CA LYS A 11 -16.45 12.03 -9.04
C LYS A 11 -16.17 10.66 -8.42
N MET A 12 -15.76 10.68 -7.15
CA MET A 12 -15.62 9.49 -6.32
C MET A 12 -16.71 9.50 -5.24
N ASN A 13 -17.44 8.40 -5.09
CA ASN A 13 -18.45 8.24 -4.03
C ASN A 13 -17.94 7.20 -3.03
N CYS A 14 -17.72 7.58 -1.78
CA CYS A 14 -17.46 6.65 -0.68
C CYS A 14 -18.79 6.24 -0.05
N LYS A 15 -19.15 4.96 -0.13
CA LYS A 15 -20.39 4.42 0.46
C LYS A 15 -20.20 3.84 1.86
N ASN A 16 -18.94 3.62 2.24
CA ASN A 16 -18.56 2.97 3.48
C ASN A 16 -17.80 3.95 4.38
N TRP A 17 -17.83 3.68 5.68
CA TRP A 17 -16.98 4.32 6.66
C TRP A 17 -15.74 3.46 6.84
N GLU A 18 -14.61 3.97 6.38
CA GLU A 18 -13.30 3.32 6.51
C GLU A 18 -12.33 4.32 7.15
N CYS A 19 -11.38 3.83 7.93
CA CYS A 19 -10.29 4.64 8.46
C CYS A 19 -8.96 3.88 8.32
N GLY A 20 -7.87 4.61 8.20
CA GLY A 20 -6.53 4.06 8.05
C GLY A 20 -5.48 5.15 8.21
N VAL A 21 -4.21 4.73 8.24
CA VAL A 21 -3.07 5.64 8.34
C VAL A 21 -2.21 5.55 7.09
N LEU A 22 -1.66 6.69 6.66
CA LEU A 22 -0.67 6.74 5.61
C LEU A 22 0.72 6.79 6.24
N PHE A 23 1.55 5.82 5.92
CA PHE A 23 2.95 5.81 6.32
C PHE A 23 3.82 6.36 5.18
N PRO A 24 4.45 7.52 5.34
CA PRO A 24 5.30 8.08 4.30
C PRO A 24 6.57 7.24 4.19
N VAL A 25 6.81 6.68 3.02
CA VAL A 25 8.05 5.99 2.71
C VAL A 25 8.93 6.94 1.90
N VAL A 26 9.76 7.72 2.60
CA VAL A 26 10.50 8.82 1.98
C VAL A 26 11.87 8.32 1.52
N ALA A 27 12.14 8.38 0.21
CA ALA A 27 13.44 8.06 -0.38
C ALA A 27 14.44 9.24 -0.37
N LYS A 28 14.01 10.43 0.07
CA LYS A 28 14.83 11.65 0.17
C LYS A 28 14.44 12.46 1.41
N ASP A 29 15.40 12.63 2.31
CA ASP A 29 15.52 13.71 3.31
C ASP A 29 14.22 14.22 3.93
N GLY A 30 13.86 13.67 5.09
CA GLY A 30 12.84 14.25 5.98
C GLY A 30 11.87 13.24 6.59
N GLY A 31 11.80 12.01 6.06
CA GLY A 31 11.02 10.93 6.65
C GLY A 31 11.74 10.23 7.79
N ARG A 32 11.21 10.29 9.01
CA ARG A 32 11.65 9.47 10.14
C ARG A 32 11.03 8.08 9.99
N THR A 33 11.83 7.03 10.14
CA THR A 33 11.31 5.67 10.38
C THR A 33 10.50 5.64 11.68
N LEU A 34 9.74 4.56 11.95
CA LEU A 34 9.13 4.36 13.27
C LEU A 34 10.17 4.35 14.41
N SER A 35 11.42 3.97 14.12
CA SER A 35 12.54 4.05 15.07
C SER A 35 13.15 5.44 15.21
N GLY A 36 12.67 6.43 14.44
CA GLY A 36 13.12 7.82 14.51
C GLY A 36 14.44 8.10 13.79
N THR A 37 14.98 7.15 13.03
CA THR A 37 16.26 7.25 12.32
C THR A 37 16.07 7.63 10.84
N SER A 38 17.04 8.35 10.27
CA SER A 38 17.08 8.65 8.84
C SER A 38 17.55 7.43 8.04
N PRO A 39 16.96 7.11 6.88
CA PRO A 39 17.50 6.09 5.98
C PRO A 39 18.92 6.46 5.50
N PRO A 40 19.86 5.51 5.36
CA PRO A 40 21.20 5.79 4.85
C PRO A 40 21.19 6.23 3.38
N GLU A 41 21.91 7.31 3.07
CA GLU A 41 21.96 7.98 1.75
C GLU A 41 22.41 7.10 0.56
N SER A 42 23.04 5.95 0.80
CA SER A 42 23.82 5.21 -0.20
C SER A 42 23.03 4.19 -1.04
N LYS A 43 21.71 4.08 -0.89
CA LYS A 43 20.86 3.18 -1.70
C LYS A 43 19.66 3.89 -2.33
N ARG A 44 19.94 4.97 -3.07
CA ARG A 44 18.97 5.73 -3.89
C ARG A 44 18.50 4.96 -5.14
N LYS A 45 18.17 3.68 -5.01
CA LYS A 45 17.27 3.03 -5.97
C LYS A 45 15.87 3.24 -5.41
N VAL A 46 14.97 3.78 -6.23
CA VAL A 46 13.55 3.71 -5.91
C VAL A 46 13.28 2.23 -5.67
N ALA A 47 13.02 1.87 -4.41
CA ALA A 47 12.64 0.53 -4.08
C ALA A 47 11.26 0.34 -4.74
N GLU A 48 11.19 -0.55 -5.73
CA GLU A 48 10.01 -0.79 -6.57
C GLU A 48 9.08 -1.83 -5.93
N GLY A 49 9.51 -2.47 -4.82
CA GLY A 49 8.77 -3.51 -4.12
C GLY A 49 8.55 -3.25 -2.62
N MET A 50 8.29 -4.31 -1.87
CA MET A 50 7.96 -4.27 -0.43
C MET A 50 9.16 -3.90 0.47
N GLU A 51 10.37 -3.93 -0.06
CA GLU A 51 11.59 -3.52 0.64
C GLU A 51 11.56 -2.03 1.06
N VAL A 52 10.71 -1.21 0.44
CA VAL A 52 10.42 0.18 0.87
C VAL A 52 10.02 0.25 2.35
N PHE A 53 9.31 -0.76 2.86
CA PHE A 53 8.84 -0.79 4.24
C PHE A 53 9.90 -1.32 5.22
N GLY A 54 11.01 -1.88 4.71
CA GLY A 54 12.09 -2.44 5.51
C GLY A 54 12.64 -1.42 6.51
N GLY A 55 12.48 -1.69 7.80
CA GLY A 55 12.91 -0.79 8.89
C GLY A 55 11.97 0.39 9.16
N THR A 56 10.92 0.59 8.36
CA THR A 56 9.91 1.64 8.57
C THR A 56 8.69 1.11 9.29
N ILE A 57 8.08 0.03 8.80
CA ILE A 57 6.94 -0.65 9.44
C ILE A 57 7.10 -2.18 9.36
N PRO A 58 6.65 -2.94 10.37
CA PRO A 58 6.63 -4.39 10.27
C PRO A 58 5.60 -4.83 9.22
N VAL A 59 6.03 -5.64 8.25
CA VAL A 59 5.14 -6.25 7.26
C VAL A 59 4.68 -7.61 7.81
N PRO A 60 3.38 -7.80 8.12
CA PRO A 60 2.89 -9.00 8.81
C PRO A 60 2.74 -10.22 7.89
N MET A 61 2.88 -10.03 6.57
CA MET A 61 2.73 -11.08 5.56
C MET A 61 4.10 -11.54 5.04
N LYS A 62 4.19 -12.78 4.57
CA LYS A 62 5.36 -13.29 3.84
C LYS A 62 5.50 -12.56 2.51
N VAL A 63 6.71 -12.13 2.18
CA VAL A 63 7.07 -11.44 0.94
C VAL A 63 8.22 -12.17 0.26
N PRO A 64 8.14 -12.51 -1.04
CA PRO A 64 6.96 -12.35 -1.91
C PRO A 64 5.80 -13.25 -1.48
N ALA A 65 4.60 -12.90 -1.93
CA ALA A 65 3.44 -13.79 -1.79
C ALA A 65 3.68 -15.09 -2.56
N GLU A 66 3.08 -16.18 -2.11
CA GLU A 66 3.15 -17.46 -2.82
C GLU A 66 2.35 -17.40 -4.12
N SER A 67 2.74 -18.22 -5.10
CA SER A 67 1.95 -18.37 -6.33
C SER A 67 0.52 -18.81 -6.00
N MET A 68 -0.43 -18.25 -6.75
CA MET A 68 -1.84 -18.65 -6.75
C MET A 68 -2.15 -19.66 -7.85
N GLU A 69 -1.14 -20.10 -8.61
CA GLU A 69 -1.26 -21.21 -9.55
C GLU A 69 -1.82 -22.45 -8.81
N ASP A 70 -2.87 -23.05 -9.37
CA ASP A 70 -3.63 -24.17 -8.80
C ASP A 70 -4.34 -23.92 -7.45
N LYS A 71 -4.36 -22.67 -6.95
CA LYS A 71 -5.10 -22.29 -5.74
C LYS A 71 -6.40 -21.60 -6.09
N ARG A 72 -7.52 -22.10 -5.57
CA ARG A 72 -8.82 -21.45 -5.70
C ARG A 72 -9.01 -20.40 -4.60
N PRO A 73 -9.39 -19.15 -4.94
CA PRO A 73 -9.79 -18.17 -3.94
C PRO A 73 -10.98 -18.69 -3.13
N TRP A 74 -11.07 -18.27 -1.86
CA TRP A 74 -12.22 -18.59 -1.04
C TRP A 74 -13.41 -17.69 -1.41
N PHE A 75 -14.56 -18.30 -1.73
CA PHE A 75 -15.81 -17.61 -2.02
C PHE A 75 -16.86 -17.96 -0.97
N PHE A 76 -17.40 -16.94 -0.30
CA PHE A 76 -18.28 -17.09 0.86
C PHE A 76 -19.60 -17.83 0.59
N ARG A 77 -20.06 -17.98 -0.65
CA ARG A 77 -21.41 -18.48 -0.97
C ARG A 77 -21.50 -19.32 -2.23
N GLU A 78 -20.59 -20.26 -2.43
CA GLU A 78 -20.79 -21.26 -3.48
C GLU A 78 -21.89 -22.21 -3.05
N LEU A 79 -23.08 -22.01 -3.62
CA LEU A 79 -24.17 -22.98 -3.59
C LEU A 79 -23.63 -24.27 -4.20
N ARG A 80 -23.47 -25.31 -3.38
CA ARG A 80 -23.41 -26.69 -3.86
C ARG A 80 -24.80 -27.13 -4.30
#